data_AF-A0A1T0CW00-F1
#
_entry.id   AF-A0A1T0CW00-F1
#
_cell.length_a   1.000
_cell.length_b   1.000
_cell.length_c   1.000
_cell.angle_alpha   90.00
_cell.angle_beta   90.00
_cell.angle_gamma   90.00
#
_symmetry.space_group_name_H-M   'P 1'
#
loop_
_entity.id
_entity.type
_entity.pdbx_description
1 polymer ?
#
loop_
_entity_poly.entity_id
_entity_poly.type
_entity_poly.pdbx_seq_one_letter_code
_entity_poly.pdbx_strand_id
1 'polypeptide(L)'
;MTISPTDAQRRIIYQARRGLKELDFYIDPYVKAHYLTADSDEQAAFERLLKFEDPDLLLFFLGQDSPNDDAVSALIQKMKTLKHAQAQAQAQI
;
A
#
# COMPACT_ATOMS: atom_id res chain seq x y z
N MET A 1 9.51 17.99 -11.26
CA MET A 1 10.58 17.06 -10.85
C MET A 1 10.06 15.65 -11.04
N THR A 2 10.60 14.89 -12.00
CA THR A 2 10.23 13.48 -12.21
C THR A 2 11.07 12.62 -11.28
N ILE A 3 10.47 12.11 -10.20
CA ILE A 3 11.17 11.25 -9.23
C ILE A 3 11.34 9.88 -9.87
N SER A 4 12.58 9.44 -10.01
CA SER A 4 12.92 8.13 -10.59
C SER A 4 13.28 7.15 -9.46
N PRO A 5 12.76 5.91 -9.47
CA PRO A 5 13.02 4.95 -8.40
C PRO A 5 14.46 4.43 -8.47
N THR A 6 15.07 4.28 -7.28
CA THR A 6 16.32 3.52 -7.08
C THR A 6 16.11 2.03 -7.38
N ASP A 7 17.19 1.26 -7.55
CA ASP A 7 17.08 -0.18 -7.81
C ASP A 7 16.41 -0.94 -6.66
N ALA A 8 16.67 -0.55 -5.41
CA ALA A 8 15.99 -1.10 -4.25
C ALA A 8 14.48 -0.83 -4.31
N GLN A 9 14.09 0.41 -4.56
CA GLN A 9 12.67 0.78 -4.69
C GLN A 9 11.98 0.07 -5.85
N ARG A 10 12.67 -0.13 -6.99
CA ARG A 10 12.13 -0.92 -8.11
C ARG A 10 11.82 -2.36 -7.70
N ARG A 11 12.67 -2.99 -6.88
CA ARG A 11 12.45 -4.35 -6.38
C ARG A 11 11.25 -4.42 -5.44
N ILE A 12 11.06 -3.41 -4.60
CA ILE A 12 9.89 -3.31 -3.71
C ILE A 12 8.60 -3.09 -4.50
N ILE A 13 8.60 -2.16 -5.47
CA ILE A 13 7.49 -1.98 -6.42
C ILE A 13 7.19 -3.29 -7.17
N TYR A 14 8.27 -4.00 -7.52
CA TYR A 14 8.34 -5.39 -7.93
C TYR A 14 7.36 -6.30 -7.17
N GLN A 15 7.72 -6.47 -5.90
CA GLN A 15 7.12 -7.38 -4.94
C GLN A 15 5.71 -6.97 -4.51
N ALA A 16 5.32 -5.72 -4.75
CA ALA A 16 4.00 -5.20 -4.39
C ALA A 16 2.85 -5.79 -5.21
N ARG A 17 3.13 -6.36 -6.39
CA ARG A 17 2.12 -6.98 -7.27
C ARG A 17 1.58 -8.27 -6.65
N ARG A 18 0.27 -8.37 -6.44
CA ARG A 18 -0.35 -9.52 -5.77
C ARG A 18 -1.19 -10.36 -6.72
N GLY A 19 -1.56 -11.57 -6.27
CA GLY A 19 -2.42 -12.48 -7.04
C GLY A 19 -3.91 -12.19 -6.88
N LEU A 20 -4.28 -11.48 -5.81
CA LEU A 20 -5.66 -11.13 -5.47
C LEU A 20 -6.00 -9.71 -5.90
N LYS A 21 -7.07 -9.56 -6.70
CA LYS A 21 -7.51 -8.26 -7.25
C LYS A 21 -7.87 -7.26 -6.14
N GLU A 22 -8.39 -7.76 -5.03
CA GLU A 22 -8.74 -6.97 -3.85
C GLU A 22 -7.51 -6.33 -3.22
N LEU A 23 -6.34 -6.99 -3.25
CA LEU A 23 -5.10 -6.41 -2.73
C LEU A 23 -4.54 -5.35 -3.67
N ASP A 24 -4.50 -5.66 -4.98
CA ASP A 24 -4.08 -4.71 -6.01
C ASP A 24 -4.93 -3.42 -5.93
N PHE A 25 -6.22 -3.54 -5.63
CA PHE A 25 -7.11 -2.39 -5.46
C PHE A 25 -6.59 -1.36 -4.44
N TYR A 26 -6.04 -1.81 -3.30
CA TYR A 26 -5.49 -0.93 -2.26
C TYR A 26 -4.03 -0.56 -2.50
N ILE A 27 -3.21 -1.49 -2.96
CA ILE A 27 -1.74 -1.35 -3.03
C ILE A 27 -1.31 -0.55 -4.26
N ASP A 28 -1.90 -0.78 -5.44
CA ASP A 28 -1.50 -0.09 -6.68
C ASP A 28 -1.50 1.44 -6.59
N PRO A 29 -2.56 2.09 -6.07
CA PRO A 29 -2.60 3.55 -5.96
C PRO A 29 -1.54 4.09 -5.03
N TYR A 30 -1.27 3.39 -3.93
CA TYR A 30 -0.21 3.77 -3.01
C TYR A 30 1.15 3.72 -3.68
N VAL A 31 1.45 2.62 -4.38
CA VAL A 31 2.71 2.45 -5.11
C VAL A 31 2.89 3.51 -6.20
N LYS A 32 1.82 3.80 -6.97
CA LYS A 32 1.86 4.73 -8.11
C LYS A 32 2.01 6.19 -7.69
N ALA A 33 1.39 6.60 -6.58
CA ALA A 33 1.26 8.02 -6.23
C ALA A 33 2.01 8.43 -4.95
N HIS A 34 2.38 7.50 -4.07
CA HIS A 34 2.86 7.83 -2.72
C HIS A 34 4.19 7.16 -2.35
N TYR A 35 4.44 5.93 -2.76
CA TYR A 35 5.62 5.19 -2.28
C TYR A 35 6.96 5.90 -2.54
N LEU A 36 7.16 6.50 -3.72
CA LEU A 36 8.42 7.17 -4.07
C LEU A 36 8.66 8.51 -3.36
N THR A 37 7.61 9.09 -2.77
CA THR A 37 7.68 10.37 -2.05
C THR A 37 7.50 10.19 -0.55
N ALA A 38 7.16 8.99 -0.09
CA ALA A 38 7.07 8.62 1.31
C ALA A 38 8.44 8.77 1.98
N ASP A 39 8.45 9.11 3.26
CA ASP A 39 9.67 9.14 4.06
C ASP A 39 10.23 7.72 4.29
N SER A 40 11.41 7.65 4.91
CA SER A 40 12.10 6.37 5.15
C SER A 40 11.30 5.42 6.03
N ASP A 41 10.54 5.95 6.99
CA ASP A 41 9.83 5.13 7.98
C ASP A 41 8.61 4.48 7.34
N GLU A 42 7.89 5.22 6.50
CA GLU A 42 6.76 4.71 5.74
C GLU A 42 7.20 3.74 4.62
N GLN A 43 8.31 4.03 3.91
CA GLN A 43 8.88 3.07 2.96
C GLN A 43 9.27 1.77 3.67
N ALA A 44 9.91 1.85 4.84
CA ALA A 44 10.26 0.67 5.63
C ALA A 44 9.03 -0.08 6.14
N ALA A 45 7.95 0.62 6.51
CA ALA A 45 6.68 -0.01 6.87
C ALA A 45 6.06 -0.75 5.67
N PHE A 46 6.15 -0.18 4.46
CA PHE A 46 5.71 -0.86 3.25
C PHE A 46 6.52 -2.13 2.97
N GLU A 47 7.84 -2.09 3.13
CA GLU A 47 8.68 -3.29 2.99
C GLU A 47 8.31 -4.38 4.01
N ARG A 48 7.94 -4.01 5.24
CA ARG A 48 7.44 -4.97 6.25
C ARG A 48 6.06 -5.50 5.88
N LEU A 49 5.16 -4.65 5.38
CA LEU A 49 3.85 -5.05 4.86
C LEU A 49 3.99 -6.12 3.76
N LEU A 50 4.99 -6.01 2.89
CA LEU A 50 5.17 -6.97 1.80
C LEU A 50 5.59 -8.38 2.27
N LYS A 51 6.00 -8.55 3.52
CA LYS A 51 6.38 -9.85 4.10
C LYS A 51 5.17 -10.70 4.50
N PHE A 52 3.97 -10.12 4.61
CA PHE A 52 2.76 -10.87 4.88
C PHE A 52 2.26 -11.58 3.62
N GLU A 53 1.62 -12.73 3.82
CA GLU A 53 0.98 -13.48 2.74
C GLU A 53 -0.35 -12.84 2.33
N ASP A 54 -0.77 -13.10 1.09
CA ASP A 54 -1.99 -12.53 0.52
C ASP A 54 -3.27 -12.78 1.37
N PRO A 55 -3.48 -13.97 1.97
CA PRO A 55 -4.63 -14.20 2.85
C PRO A 55 -4.65 -13.28 4.07
N ASP A 56 -3.52 -13.10 4.74
CA ASP A 56 -3.41 -12.25 5.94
C ASP A 56 -3.63 -10.77 5.57
N LEU A 57 -2.98 -10.33 4.49
CA LEU A 57 -3.16 -8.97 3.96
C LEU A 57 -4.64 -8.69 3.67
N LEU A 58 -5.36 -9.64 3.07
CA LEU A 58 -6.77 -9.48 2.78
C LEU A 58 -7.58 -9.29 4.06
N LEU A 59 -7.34 -10.08 5.11
CA LEU A 59 -8.00 -9.92 6.40
C LEU A 59 -7.73 -8.54 7.01
N PHE A 60 -6.49 -8.05 6.93
CA PHE A 60 -6.13 -6.73 7.44
C PHE A 60 -6.84 -5.59 6.68
N PHE A 61 -6.86 -5.64 5.35
CA PHE A 61 -7.56 -4.64 4.54
C PHE A 61 -9.07 -4.65 4.80
N LEU A 62 -9.66 -5.83 4.98
CA LEU A 62 -11.07 -5.99 5.36
C LEU A 62 -11.36 -5.60 6.82
N GLY A 63 -10.34 -5.37 7.65
CA GLY A 63 -10.48 -5.04 9.07
C GLY A 63 -10.97 -6.22 9.92
N GLN A 64 -10.77 -7.45 9.44
CA GLN A 64 -11.10 -8.68 10.15
C GLN A 64 -9.95 -9.17 11.04
N ASP A 65 -8.75 -8.65 10.81
CA ASP A 65 -7.57 -8.89 11.63
C ASP A 65 -6.65 -7.64 11.58
N SER A 66 -5.54 -7.65 12.32
CA SER A 66 -4.57 -6.57 12.37
C SER A 66 -3.12 -7.07 12.49
N PRO A 67 -2.15 -6.45 11.79
CA PRO A 67 -0.74 -6.79 11.95
C PRO A 67 -0.25 -6.36 13.34
N ASN A 68 0.66 -7.13 13.93
CA ASN A 68 1.37 -6.78 15.16
C ASN A 68 2.54 -5.81 14.90
N ASP A 69 2.30 -4.77 14.09
CA ASP A 69 3.24 -3.71 13.75
C ASP A 69 2.43 -2.42 13.51
N ASP A 70 2.55 -1.47 14.44
CA ASP A 70 1.77 -0.22 14.42
C ASP A 70 2.01 0.61 13.17
N ALA A 71 3.23 0.61 12.62
CA ALA A 71 3.55 1.36 11.42
C ALA A 71 2.91 0.72 10.18
N VAL A 72 2.90 -0.61 10.11
CA VAL A 72 2.18 -1.35 9.07
C VAL A 72 0.67 -1.12 9.19
N SER A 73 0.12 -1.17 10.40
CA SER A 73 -1.29 -0.89 10.66
C SER A 73 -1.70 0.52 10.21
N ALA A 74 -0.91 1.54 10.57
CA ALA A 74 -1.11 2.91 10.14
C ALA A 74 -1.05 3.06 8.61
N LEU A 75 -0.11 2.37 7.96
CA LEU A 75 0.01 2.36 6.50
C LEU A 75 -1.21 1.73 5.82
N ILE A 76 -1.73 0.62 6.34
CA ILE A 76 -2.97 -0.01 5.84
C ILE A 76 -4.14 0.96 5.93
N GLN A 77 -4.30 1.66 7.07
CA GLN A 77 -5.36 2.67 7.20
C GLN A 77 -5.20 3.81 6.19
N LYS A 78 -3.98 4.30 5.98
CA LYS A 78 -3.68 5.31 4.95
C LYS A 78 -4.12 4.83 3.56
N MET A 79 -3.77 3.61 3.17
CA MET A 79 -4.15 3.03 1.87
C MET A 79 -5.67 2.94 1.70
N LYS A 80 -6.39 2.54 2.77
CA LYS A 80 -7.86 2.52 2.77
C LYS A 80 -8.45 3.93 2.59
N THR A 81 -7.89 4.95 3.25
CA THR A 81 -8.34 6.34 3.10
C THR A 81 -8.07 6.91 1.70
N LEU A 82 -6.92 6.60 1.10
CA LEU A 82 -6.59 7.01 -0.27
C LEU A 82 -7.64 6.54 -1.28
N LYS A 83 -8.24 5.36 -1.06
CA LYS A 83 -9.37 4.87 -1.85
C LYS A 83 -10.62 5.69 -1.64
N HIS A 84 -11.01 5.95 -0.39
CA HIS A 84 -12.22 6.73 -0.10
C HIS A 84 -12.18 8.10 -0.78
N ALA A 85 -11.02 8.77 -0.76
CA ALA A 85 -10.84 10.04 -1.46
C ALA A 85 -10.95 9.91 -3.00
N GLN A 86 -10.36 8.88 -3.59
CA GLN A 86 -10.40 8.66 -5.05
C GLN A 86 -11.79 8.24 -5.55
N ALA A 87 -12.51 7.41 -4.80
CA ALA A 87 -13.87 6.98 -5.15
C ALA A 87 -14.87 8.14 -5.04
N GLN A 88 -14.73 9.02 -4.04
CA GLN A 88 -15.55 10.23 -3.90
C GLN A 88 -15.31 11.22 -5.03
N ALA A 89 -14.06 11.37 -5.49
CA ALA A 89 -13.73 12.23 -6.62
C ALA A 89 -14.30 11.73 -7.96
N GLN A 90 -14.46 10.41 -8.13
CA GLN A 90 -15.02 9.81 -9.35
C GLN A 90 -16.55 9.81 -9.38
N ALA A 91 -17.21 9.82 -8.22
CA ALA A 91 -18.67 9.83 -8.10
C ALA A 91 -19.32 11.21 -8.29
N GLN A 92 -18.52 12.26 -8.52
CA GLN A 92 -18.98 13.65 -8.69
C GLN A 92 -18.87 14.15 -10.14
N ILE A 93 -18.67 13.24 -11.09
CA ILE A 93 -18.55 13.53 -12.54
C ILE A 93 -19.68 12.84 -13.29
#